data_AF-A0A2S7PY94-F1
#
_entry.id   AF-A0A2S7PY94-F1
#
_cell.length_a   1.000
_cell.length_b   1.000
_cell.length_c   1.000
_cell.angle_alpha   90.00
_cell.angle_beta   90.00
_cell.angle_gamma   90.00
#
_symmetry.space_group_name_H-M   'P 1'
#
loop_
_entity.id
_entity.type
_entity.pdbx_description
1 polymer ?
#
loop_
_entity_poly.entity_id
_entity_poly.type
_entity_poly.pdbx_seq_one_letter_code
_entity_poly.pdbx_strand_id
1 'polypeptide(L)'
;MFLQKTDPTTIFSLIAIGGVSAICYTVFYRLYLHPLAKFPGPWYSRVSSIPLALLSYFYLEQRWQDYLMEKYRGESAIRIKPDTLFFPKPSALREIYWDPKCNEKSAMYGHGGFGLPSLFSTRSSVEHKPLRKALGAAPLVINMLATVVDRLTQGRLGA
;
A
#
# COMPACT_ATOMS: atom_id res chain seq x y z
N MET A 1 -24.59 -48.58 -9.65
CA MET A 1 -24.55 -49.10 -8.27
C MET A 1 -23.27 -48.56 -7.64
N PHE A 2 -23.31 -48.03 -6.41
CA PHE A 2 -22.26 -47.21 -5.73
C PHE A 2 -22.47 -45.68 -5.73
N LEU A 3 -23.66 -45.22 -5.35
CA LEU A 3 -23.75 -43.95 -4.61
C LEU A 3 -23.67 -44.31 -3.12
N GLN A 4 -22.43 -44.42 -2.63
CA GLN A 4 -22.16 -44.61 -1.22
C GLN A 4 -22.71 -43.40 -0.47
N LYS A 5 -23.58 -43.64 0.52
CA LYS A 5 -24.13 -42.62 1.41
C LYS A 5 -22.93 -41.95 2.10
N THR A 6 -22.54 -40.77 1.65
CA THR A 6 -21.42 -40.03 2.24
C THR A 6 -21.88 -39.52 3.59
N ASP A 7 -21.36 -40.13 4.66
CA ASP A 7 -21.65 -39.67 6.01
C ASP A 7 -21.13 -38.23 6.18
N PRO A 8 -21.88 -37.33 6.82
CA PRO A 8 -21.51 -35.91 6.92
C PRO A 8 -20.11 -35.71 7.53
N THR A 9 -19.68 -36.60 8.42
CA THR A 9 -18.33 -36.62 9.02
C THR A 9 -17.21 -36.82 8.01
N THR A 10 -17.43 -37.62 6.96
CA THR A 10 -16.46 -37.83 5.87
C THR A 10 -16.32 -36.60 4.98
N ILE A 11 -17.40 -35.84 4.79
CA ILE A 11 -17.37 -34.59 4.05
C ILE A 11 -16.58 -33.54 4.84
N PHE A 12 -16.82 -33.42 6.15
CA PHE A 12 -16.07 -32.50 7.01
C PHE A 12 -14.57 -32.82 7.04
N SER A 13 -14.19 -34.10 7.11
CA SER A 13 -12.77 -34.47 7.12
C SER A 13 -12.09 -34.18 5.79
N LEU A 14 -12.75 -34.41 4.65
CA LEU A 14 -12.23 -34.06 3.33
C LEU A 14 -12.05 -32.54 3.16
N ILE A 15 -13.01 -31.73 3.64
CA ILE A 15 -12.88 -30.26 3.63
C ILE A 15 -11.71 -29.82 4.52
N ALA A 16 -11.56 -30.41 5.70
CA ALA A 16 -10.45 -30.08 6.60
C ALA A 16 -9.08 -30.42 5.96
N ILE A 17 -8.94 -31.61 5.37
CA ILE A 17 -7.71 -32.03 4.68
C ILE A 17 -7.42 -31.15 3.46
N GLY A 18 -8.46 -30.84 2.66
CA GLY A 18 -8.37 -29.90 1.54
C GLY A 18 -7.92 -28.51 1.98
N GLY A 19 -8.49 -27.99 3.07
CA GLY A 19 -8.09 -26.70 3.64
C GLY A 19 -6.65 -26.69 4.14
N VAL A 20 -6.24 -27.71 4.89
CA VAL A 20 -4.86 -27.84 5.41
C VAL A 20 -3.86 -27.94 4.26
N SER A 21 -4.13 -28.78 3.25
CA SER A 21 -3.26 -28.93 2.09
C SER A 21 -3.11 -27.64 1.29
N ALA A 22 -4.21 -26.89 1.08
CA ALA A 22 -4.18 -25.59 0.42
C ALA A 22 -3.35 -24.55 1.20
N ILE A 23 -3.46 -24.52 2.53
CA ILE A 23 -2.66 -23.64 3.39
C ILE A 23 -1.18 -24.02 3.28
N CYS A 24 -0.83 -25.29 3.45
CA CYS A 24 0.54 -25.78 3.34
C CYS A 24 1.15 -25.44 1.97
N TYR A 25 0.42 -25.68 0.88
CA TYR A 25 0.85 -25.32 -0.47
C TYR A 25 1.09 -23.81 -0.60
N THR A 26 0.18 -22.98 -0.08
CA THR A 26 0.30 -21.51 -0.13
C THR A 26 1.52 -21.03 0.66
N VAL A 27 1.77 -21.58 1.84
CA VAL A 27 2.93 -21.26 2.68
C VAL A 27 4.22 -21.61 1.94
N PHE A 28 4.30 -22.82 1.39
CA PHE A 28 5.47 -23.29 0.63
C PHE A 28 5.72 -22.40 -0.59
N TYR A 29 4.69 -22.11 -1.38
CA TYR A 29 4.79 -21.23 -2.54
C TYR A 29 5.30 -19.84 -2.16
N ARG A 30 4.72 -19.22 -1.11
CA ARG A 30 5.09 -17.86 -0.66
C ARG A 30 6.53 -17.75 -0.14
N LEU A 31 7.04 -18.83 0.46
CA LEU A 31 8.38 -18.89 1.03
C LEU A 31 9.47 -19.14 -0.02
N TYR A 32 9.22 -20.01 -0.99
CA TYR A 32 10.28 -20.50 -1.90
C TYR A 32 10.08 -20.11 -3.36
N LEU A 33 8.84 -20.19 -3.88
CA LEU A 33 8.56 -20.03 -5.31
C LEU A 33 8.13 -18.61 -5.69
N HIS A 34 7.74 -17.80 -4.70
CA HIS A 34 7.29 -16.44 -4.95
C HIS A 34 8.44 -15.56 -5.45
N PRO A 35 8.23 -14.67 -6.46
CA PRO A 35 9.30 -13.82 -6.99
C PRO A 35 9.93 -12.88 -5.95
N LEU A 36 9.21 -12.57 -4.86
CA LEU A 36 9.72 -11.79 -3.74
C LEU A 36 10.43 -12.64 -2.66
N ALA A 37 10.58 -13.95 -2.84
CA ALA A 37 11.29 -14.83 -1.90
C ALA A 37 12.79 -14.51 -1.79
N LYS A 38 13.37 -13.91 -2.84
CA LYS A 38 14.76 -13.45 -2.86
C LYS A 38 15.06 -12.31 -1.88
N PHE A 39 14.04 -11.58 -1.41
CA PHE A 39 14.24 -10.47 -0.51
C PHE A 39 14.24 -10.95 0.95
N PRO A 40 15.19 -10.49 1.77
CA PRO A 40 15.27 -10.88 3.17
C PRO A 40 14.09 -10.29 3.96
N GLY A 41 13.70 -10.98 5.02
CA GLY A 41 12.66 -10.51 5.92
C GLY A 41 12.21 -11.58 6.93
N PRO A 42 11.46 -11.17 7.98
CA PRO A 42 10.94 -12.09 8.97
C PRO A 42 10.11 -13.20 8.32
N TRP A 43 10.29 -14.44 8.76
CA TRP A 43 9.63 -15.60 8.14
C TRP A 43 8.10 -15.49 8.22
N TYR A 44 7.56 -14.95 9.32
CA TYR A 44 6.12 -14.77 9.50
C TYR A 44 5.52 -13.76 8.51
N SER A 45 6.24 -12.67 8.22
CA SER A 45 5.85 -11.64 7.25
C SER A 45 5.86 -12.14 5.81
N ARG A 46 6.67 -13.16 5.51
CA ARG A 46 6.70 -13.81 4.19
C ARG A 46 5.47 -14.69 3.96
N VAL A 47 4.89 -15.25 5.02
CA VAL A 47 3.78 -16.18 4.96
C VAL A 47 2.43 -15.46 4.93
N SER A 48 2.23 -14.49 5.82
CA SER A 48 0.93 -13.83 5.99
C SER A 48 1.06 -12.32 6.28
N SER A 49 0.00 -11.58 5.97
CA SER A 49 -0.13 -10.15 6.31
C SER A 49 -0.65 -9.89 7.72
N ILE A 50 -1.09 -10.94 8.42
CA ILE A 50 -1.71 -10.88 9.75
C ILE A 50 -0.76 -10.27 10.80
N PRO A 51 0.54 -10.62 10.86
CA PRO A 51 1.44 -10.04 11.86
C PRO A 51 1.55 -8.53 11.73
N LEU A 52 1.61 -8.02 10.49
CA LEU A 52 1.66 -6.58 10.23
C LEU A 52 0.34 -5.90 10.64
N ALA A 53 -0.80 -6.50 10.34
CA ALA A 53 -2.10 -5.99 10.75
C ALA A 53 -2.22 -5.92 12.29
N LEU A 54 -1.72 -6.94 12.99
CA LEU A 54 -1.71 -6.98 14.46
C LEU A 54 -0.78 -5.92 15.05
N LEU A 55 0.41 -5.75 14.48
CA LEU A 55 1.34 -4.69 14.89
C LEU A 55 0.75 -3.29 14.69
N SER A 56 0.03 -3.10 13.58
CA SER A 56 -0.66 -1.85 13.28
C SER A 56 -1.80 -1.59 14.28
N TYR A 57 -2.58 -2.63 14.62
CA TYR A 57 -3.63 -2.56 15.63
C TYR A 57 -3.11 -2.16 17.02
N PHE A 58 -1.92 -2.63 17.40
CA PHE A 58 -1.27 -2.28 18.67
C PHE A 58 -0.40 -1.01 18.60
N TYR A 59 -0.38 -0.29 17.47
CA TYR A 59 0.47 0.90 17.27
C TYR A 59 1.98 0.62 17.45
N LEU A 60 2.42 -0.62 17.21
CA LEU A 60 3.81 -1.07 17.34
C LEU A 60 4.55 -1.08 16.00
N GLU A 61 3.88 -0.75 14.90
CA GLU A 61 4.42 -0.81 13.55
C GLU A 61 5.71 0.00 13.39
N GLN A 62 5.76 1.23 13.92
CA GLN A 62 6.96 2.07 13.84
C GLN A 62 8.17 1.41 14.51
N ARG A 63 8.00 0.95 15.76
CA ARG A 63 9.08 0.28 16.51
C ARG A 63 9.56 -0.99 15.80
N TRP A 64 8.63 -1.72 15.18
CA TRP A 64 8.96 -2.91 14.40
C TRP A 64 9.74 -2.56 13.14
N GLN A 65 9.35 -1.50 12.41
CA GLN A 65 10.10 -1.00 11.26
C GLN A 65 11.52 -0.58 11.66
N ASP A 66 11.67 0.16 12.76
CA ASP A 66 12.99 0.56 13.29
C ASP A 66 13.87 -0.67 13.60
N TYR A 67 13.28 -1.69 14.24
CA TYR A 67 13.95 -2.98 14.46
C TYR A 67 14.37 -3.67 13.16
N LEU A 68 13.52 -3.65 12.13
CA LEU A 68 13.86 -4.23 10.83
C LEU A 68 15.00 -3.48 10.14
N MET A 69 15.01 -2.15 10.22
CA MET A 69 16.10 -1.34 9.66
C MET A 69 17.43 -1.66 10.33
N GLU A 70 17.44 -1.88 11.64
CA GLU A 70 18.64 -2.27 12.38
C GLU A 70 19.08 -3.69 12.01
N LYS A 71 18.15 -4.64 12.02
CA LYS A 71 18.45 -6.07 11.83
C LYS A 71 18.88 -6.40 10.40
N TYR A 72 18.26 -5.77 9.41
CA TYR A 72 18.56 -5.98 7.98
C TYR A 72 19.32 -4.78 7.40
N ARG A 73 20.10 -4.11 8.23
CA ARG A 73 20.94 -2.98 7.84
C ARG A 73 21.81 -3.38 6.65
N GLY A 74 21.81 -2.56 5.61
CA GLY A 74 22.58 -2.80 4.39
C GLY A 74 21.79 -3.43 3.25
N GLU A 75 20.63 -4.02 3.52
CA GLU A 75 19.74 -4.55 2.47
C GLU A 75 19.06 -3.43 1.68
N SER A 76 18.79 -3.68 0.39
CA SER A 76 18.10 -2.71 -0.46
C SER A 76 16.60 -2.67 -0.20
N ALA A 77 15.99 -3.83 0.08
CA ALA A 77 14.58 -3.98 0.34
C ALA A 77 14.33 -5.12 1.34
N ILE A 78 13.36 -4.93 2.23
CA ILE A 78 12.99 -5.88 3.28
C ILE A 78 11.55 -6.32 3.05
N ARG A 79 11.28 -7.62 3.07
CA ARG A 79 9.91 -8.15 2.88
C ARG A 79 9.10 -8.07 4.18
N ILE A 80 8.06 -7.23 4.18
CA ILE A 80 7.18 -6.99 5.35
C ILE A 80 5.81 -7.67 5.24
N LYS A 81 5.41 -8.04 4.02
CA LYS A 81 4.17 -8.76 3.68
C LYS A 81 4.47 -9.74 2.53
N PRO A 82 3.63 -10.74 2.23
CA PRO A 82 3.88 -11.66 1.12
C PRO A 82 4.06 -10.94 -0.22
N ASP A 83 3.33 -9.85 -0.43
CA ASP A 83 3.20 -9.03 -1.64
C ASP A 83 3.71 -7.60 -1.44
N THR A 84 4.46 -7.30 -0.36
CA THR A 84 4.90 -5.92 -0.07
C THR A 84 6.33 -5.87 0.45
N LEU A 85 7.12 -4.95 -0.11
CA LEU A 85 8.50 -4.67 0.28
C LEU A 85 8.59 -3.29 0.94
N PHE A 86 9.49 -3.19 1.91
CA PHE A 86 9.87 -1.98 2.60
C PHE A 86 11.27 -1.56 2.16
N PHE A 87 11.44 -0.30 1.77
CA PHE A 87 12.69 0.24 1.25
C PHE A 87 13.26 1.26 2.23
N PRO A 88 14.23 0.87 3.09
CA PRO A 88 14.77 1.78 4.10
C PRO A 88 15.79 2.79 3.53
N LYS A 89 16.38 2.51 2.36
CA LYS A 89 17.41 3.36 1.77
C LYS A 89 16.81 4.55 1.01
N PRO A 90 17.28 5.79 1.24
CA PRO A 90 16.79 6.96 0.53
C PRO A 90 17.07 6.90 -0.98
N SER A 91 18.11 6.16 -1.41
CA SER A 91 18.44 5.98 -2.82
C SER A 91 17.31 5.33 -3.63
N ALA A 92 16.50 4.47 -3.00
CA ALA A 92 15.38 3.78 -3.65
C ALA A 92 14.22 4.73 -3.97
N LEU A 93 14.07 5.85 -3.26
CA LEU A 93 12.96 6.78 -3.46
C LEU A 93 12.93 7.34 -4.87
N ARG A 94 14.10 7.66 -5.44
CA ARG A 94 14.19 8.16 -6.81
C ARG A 94 13.66 7.13 -7.80
N GLU A 95 14.06 5.88 -7.67
CA GLU A 95 13.66 4.81 -8.60
C GLU A 95 12.16 4.49 -8.49
N ILE A 96 11.62 4.49 -7.28
CA ILE A 96 10.20 4.17 -7.02
C ILE A 96 9.28 5.29 -7.49
N TYR A 97 9.58 6.54 -7.13
CA TYR A 97 8.66 7.66 -7.38
C TYR A 97 8.81 8.28 -8.77
N TRP A 98 9.97 8.12 -9.42
CA TRP A 98 10.22 8.72 -10.74
C TRP A 98 9.59 7.94 -11.88
N ASP A 99 9.55 6.60 -11.80
CA ASP A 99 8.90 5.77 -12.84
C ASP A 99 7.38 5.76 -12.64
N PRO A 100 6.59 6.27 -13.62
CA PRO A 100 5.13 6.24 -13.54
C PRO A 100 4.53 4.85 -13.34
N LYS A 101 5.21 3.79 -13.80
CA LYS A 101 4.76 2.39 -13.64
C LYS A 101 4.92 1.88 -12.21
N CYS A 102 5.88 2.41 -11.47
CA CYS A 102 6.19 2.02 -10.10
C CYS A 102 5.46 2.87 -9.06
N ASN A 103 4.85 3.98 -9.50
CA ASN A 103 4.18 4.97 -8.65
C ASN A 103 2.65 4.90 -8.74
N GLU A 104 2.09 3.70 -8.90
CA GLU A 104 0.64 3.49 -8.81
C GLU A 104 0.21 3.29 -7.36
N LYS A 105 -0.86 3.96 -6.93
CA LYS A 105 -1.39 3.78 -5.58
C LYS A 105 -2.10 2.44 -5.44
N SER A 106 -2.08 1.93 -4.21
CA SER A 106 -2.73 0.66 -3.85
C SER A 106 -4.24 0.66 -4.17
N ALA A 107 -4.80 -0.55 -4.32
CA ALA A 107 -6.22 -0.73 -4.59
C ALA A 107 -7.15 -0.11 -3.54
N MET A 108 -6.66 0.06 -2.31
CA MET A 108 -7.39 0.67 -1.20
C MET A 108 -7.85 2.10 -1.53
N TYR A 109 -7.05 2.89 -2.25
CA TYR A 109 -7.41 4.26 -2.64
C TYR A 109 -8.56 4.32 -3.67
N GLY A 110 -8.83 3.22 -4.38
CA GLY A 110 -9.86 3.15 -5.42
C GLY A 110 -11.22 2.62 -4.95
N HIS A 111 -11.37 2.26 -3.68
CA HIS A 111 -12.61 1.67 -3.14
C HIS A 111 -13.77 2.69 -2.95
N GLY A 112 -13.61 3.93 -3.42
CA GLY A 112 -14.66 4.97 -3.32
C GLY A 112 -14.93 5.48 -1.90
N GLY A 113 -14.28 4.92 -0.86
CA GLY A 113 -14.42 5.39 0.53
C GLY A 113 -13.93 6.82 0.76
N PHE A 114 -13.12 7.34 -0.16
CA PHE A 114 -12.63 8.73 -0.15
C PHE A 114 -13.52 9.70 -0.96
N GLY A 115 -14.69 9.26 -1.40
CA GLY A 115 -15.61 10.05 -2.23
C GLY A 115 -15.16 10.12 -3.69
N LEU A 116 -15.39 11.29 -4.33
CA LEU A 116 -15.04 11.51 -5.73
C LEU A 116 -13.52 11.34 -5.99
N PRO A 117 -13.12 10.94 -7.20
CA PRO A 117 -11.71 10.91 -7.59
C PRO A 117 -11.05 12.28 -7.35
N SER A 118 -10.09 12.30 -6.43
CA SER A 118 -9.34 13.47 -6.02
C SER A 118 -7.86 13.24 -6.26
N LEU A 119 -7.03 14.26 -6.05
CA LEU A 119 -5.57 14.11 -6.09
C LEU A 119 -5.10 12.99 -5.14
N PHE A 120 -5.77 12.81 -3.99
CA PHE A 120 -5.38 11.82 -3.00
C PHE A 120 -5.88 10.40 -3.34
N SER A 121 -7.06 10.26 -3.95
CA SER A 121 -7.67 8.95 -4.26
C SER A 121 -7.36 8.40 -5.66
N THR A 122 -6.99 9.27 -6.62
CA THR A 122 -6.63 8.85 -7.98
C THR A 122 -5.39 7.97 -7.96
N ARG A 123 -5.51 6.74 -8.48
CA ARG A 123 -4.46 5.70 -8.43
C ARG A 123 -3.47 5.77 -9.58
N SER A 124 -3.97 6.04 -10.79
CA SER A 124 -3.16 6.09 -12.00
C SER A 124 -2.24 7.30 -11.98
N SER A 125 -0.94 7.08 -12.23
CA SER A 125 0.04 8.15 -12.35
C SER A 125 -0.30 9.11 -13.49
N VAL A 126 -0.93 8.62 -14.57
CA VAL A 126 -1.32 9.42 -15.74
C VAL A 126 -2.45 10.38 -15.39
N GLU A 127 -3.50 9.89 -14.73
CA GLU A 127 -4.66 10.69 -14.29
C GLU A 127 -4.28 11.68 -13.17
N HIS A 128 -3.25 11.36 -12.38
CA HIS A 128 -2.76 12.23 -11.33
C HIS A 128 -2.04 13.48 -11.86
N LYS A 129 -1.50 13.46 -13.10
CA LYS A 129 -0.79 14.60 -13.71
C LYS A 129 -1.67 15.85 -13.88
N PRO A 130 -2.85 15.79 -14.54
CA PRO A 130 -3.72 16.97 -14.69
C PRO A 130 -4.21 17.49 -13.35
N LEU A 131 -4.57 16.60 -12.41
CA LEU A 131 -4.99 16.99 -11.06
C LEU A 131 -3.88 17.74 -10.30
N ARG A 132 -2.63 17.27 -10.38
CA ARG A 132 -1.47 17.94 -9.77
C ARG A 132 -1.21 19.31 -10.41
N LYS A 133 -1.35 19.41 -11.74
CA LYS A 133 -1.19 20.66 -12.48
C LYS A 133 -2.26 21.68 -12.08
N ALA A 134 -3.51 21.27 -11.96
CA ALA A 134 -4.61 22.14 -11.54
C ALA A 134 -4.40 22.69 -10.12
N LEU A 135 -3.99 21.84 -9.17
CA LEU A 135 -3.74 22.29 -7.80
C LEU A 135 -2.53 23.23 -7.69
N GLY A 136 -1.47 22.98 -8.46
CA GLY A 136 -0.27 23.84 -8.47
C GLY A 136 -0.54 25.29 -8.91
N ALA A 137 -1.62 25.53 -9.65
CA ALA A 137 -2.04 26.87 -10.05
C ALA A 137 -2.86 27.60 -8.98
N ALA A 138 -3.46 26.89 -8.01
CA ALA A 138 -4.38 27.47 -7.03
C ALA A 138 -3.75 28.52 -6.09
N PRO A 139 -2.52 28.35 -5.57
CA PRO A 139 -1.87 29.37 -4.72
C PRO A 139 -1.67 30.71 -5.46
N LEU A 140 -1.45 30.67 -6.77
CA LEU A 140 -1.27 31.87 -7.59
C LEU A 140 -2.58 32.64 -7.76
N VAL A 141 -3.70 31.93 -7.93
CA VAL A 141 -5.03 32.54 -8.04
C VAL A 141 -5.45 33.20 -6.71
N ILE A 142 -5.18 32.55 -5.58
CA ILE A 142 -5.48 33.10 -4.25
C ILE A 142 -4.67 34.39 -4.01
N ASN A 143 -3.37 34.39 -4.32
CA ASN A 143 -2.54 35.59 -4.18
C ASN A 143 -2.96 36.71 -5.14
N MET A 144 -3.35 36.39 -6.38
CA MET A 144 -3.90 37.38 -7.31
C MET A 144 -5.20 38.00 -6.79
N LEU A 145 -6.12 37.17 -6.29
CA LEU A 145 -7.37 37.65 -5.70
C LEU A 145 -7.13 38.52 -4.46
N ALA A 146 -6.23 38.10 -3.55
CA ALA A 146 -5.85 38.89 -2.39
C ALA A 146 -5.27 40.25 -2.82
N THR A 147 -4.40 40.28 -3.83
CA THR A 147 -3.80 41.51 -4.36
C THR A 147 -4.84 42.43 -5.03
N VAL A 148 -5.83 41.86 -5.72
CA VAL A 148 -6.92 42.62 -6.34
C VAL A 148 -7.85 43.20 -5.27
N VAL A 149 -8.22 42.41 -4.27
CA VAL A 149 -9.03 42.87 -3.13
C VAL A 149 -8.33 44.00 -2.40
N ASP A 150 -7.02 43.89 -2.13
CA ASP A 150 -6.25 44.90 -1.42
C ASP A 150 -6.13 46.22 -2.22
N ARG A 151 -6.04 46.15 -3.55
CA ARG A 151 -6.12 47.35 -4.41
C ARG A 151 -7.50 47.98 -4.39
N LEU A 152 -8.57 47.18 -4.37
CA LEU A 152 -9.94 47.68 -4.33
C LEU A 152 -10.30 48.29 -2.98
N THR A 153 -9.77 47.78 -1.87
CA THR A 153 -9.95 48.36 -0.54
C THR A 153 -9.15 49.66 -0.39
N GLN A 154 -7.90 49.71 -0.85
CA GLN A 154 -7.09 50.94 -0.83
C GLN A 154 -7.65 52.03 -1.75
N GLY A 155 -8.11 51.68 -2.96
CA GLY A 155 -8.72 52.64 -3.89
C GLY A 155 -10.07 53.20 -3.43
N ARG A 156 -10.75 52.55 -2.48
CA ARG A 156 -12.05 52.97 -1.93
C ARG A 156 -11.92 53.79 -0.64
N LEU A 157 -10.74 53.83 -0.02
CA LEU A 157 -10.43 54.63 1.17
C LEU A 157 -9.73 55.95 0.84
N GLY A 158 -9.32 56.16 -0.41
CA GLY A 158 -8.62 57.36 -0.89
C GLY A 158 -9.47 58.37 -1.69
N ALA A 159 -10.79 58.19 -1.72
CA ALA A 159 -11.77 59.08 -2.34
C ALA A 159 -12.83 59.47 -1.31
#